data_AF-A0A7Y2IDR9-F1
#
_entry.id   AF-A0A7Y2IDR9-F1
#
_cell.length_a   1.000
_cell.length_b   1.000
_cell.length_c   1.000
_cell.angle_alpha   90.00
_cell.angle_beta   90.00
_cell.angle_gamma   90.00
#
_symmetry.space_group_name_H-M   'P 1'
#
loop_
_entity.id
_entity.type
_entity.pdbx_description
1 polymer ?
#
loop_
_entity_poly.entity_id
_entity_poly.type
_entity_poly.pdbx_seq_one_letter_code
_entity_poly.pdbx_strand_id
1 'polypeptide(L)' 'MLHALRHHWRSFQTDDPDVTLFIGPSANAEPLEVGVVDDADGVAIIHAMPARSKFLKGWWTP' A
#
# COMPACT_ATOMS: atom_id res chain seq x y z
N MET A 1 8.61 -2.74 2.92
CA MET A 1 7.32 -3.35 2.55
C MET A 1 6.50 -3.76 3.77
N LEU A 2 6.88 -4.78 4.56
CA LEU A 2 6.03 -5.26 5.67
C LEU A 2 5.68 -4.20 6.71
N HIS A 3 6.61 -3.26 7.00
CA HIS A 3 6.32 -2.12 7.86
C HIS A 3 5.17 -1.26 7.28
N ALA A 4 5.23 -0.92 5.99
CA ALA A 4 4.20 -0.15 5.30
C ALA A 4 2.84 -0.85 5.31
N LEU A 5 2.81 -2.19 5.21
CA LEU A 5 1.56 -2.96 5.28
C LEU A 5 0.97 -2.95 6.70
N ARG A 6 1.78 -3.25 7.72
CA ARG A 6 1.35 -3.34 9.13
C ARG A 6 1.03 -1.99 9.77
N HIS A 7 1.64 -0.92 9.26
CA HIS A 7 1.51 0.45 9.77
C HIS A 7 1.13 1.42 8.65
N HIS A 8 0.22 0.99 7.76
CA HIS A 8 -0.25 1.82 6.67
C HIS A 8 -0.97 3.06 7.19
N TRP A 9 -0.86 4.15 6.43
CA TRP A 9 -1.60 5.38 6.66
C TRP A 9 -2.98 5.35 6.01
N ARG A 10 -3.08 4.72 4.83
CA ARG A 10 -4.31 4.65 4.04
C ARG A 10 -4.40 3.33 3.29
N SER A 11 -5.62 2.88 3.02
CA SER A 11 -5.92 1.80 2.10
C SER A 11 -6.84 2.29 0.98
N PHE A 12 -6.77 1.64 -0.17
CA PHE A 12 -7.60 1.92 -1.34
C PHE A 12 -8.07 0.59 -1.93
N GLN A 13 -9.37 0.48 -2.15
CA GLN A 13 -9.95 -0.60 -2.94
C GLN A 13 -9.67 -0.35 -4.42
N THR A 14 -9.47 -1.42 -5.18
CA THR A 14 -9.31 -1.34 -6.63
C THR A 14 -10.60 -1.78 -7.34
N ASP A 15 -10.57 -1.80 -8.67
CA ASP A 15 -11.67 -2.38 -9.46
C ASP A 15 -11.75 -3.91 -9.31
N ASP A 16 -10.66 -4.53 -8.85
CA ASP A 16 -10.62 -5.93 -8.43
C ASP A 16 -10.93 -5.99 -6.91
N PRO A 17 -12.01 -6.67 -6.50
CA PRO A 17 -12.44 -6.73 -5.10
C PRO A 17 -11.45 -7.46 -4.18
N ASP A 18 -10.61 -8.33 -4.73
CA ASP A 18 -9.65 -9.10 -3.95
C ASP A 18 -8.32 -8.35 -3.81
N VAL A 19 -8.14 -7.22 -4.53
CA VAL A 19 -6.92 -6.42 -4.50
C VAL A 19 -7.12 -5.11 -3.74
N THR A 20 -6.34 -4.94 -2.67
CA THR A 20 -6.26 -3.71 -1.88
C THR A 20 -4.87 -3.10 -1.96
N LEU A 21 -4.80 -1.78 -2.19
CA LEU A 21 -3.56 -1.01 -2.12
C LEU A 21 -3.41 -0.38 -0.73
N PHE A 22 -2.27 -0.59 -0.09
CA PHE A 22 -1.89 0.05 1.16
C PHE A 22 -0.79 1.08 0.93
N ILE A 23 -0.97 2.27 1.49
CA ILE A 23 0.03 3.35 1.44
C ILE A 23 0.56 3.55 2.86
N GLY A 24 1.86 3.38 3.05
CA GLY A 24 2.48 3.47 4.37
C GLY A 24 3.99 3.69 4.31
N PRO A 25 4.63 3.96 5.46
CA PRO A 25 6.05 4.21 5.52
C PRO A 25 6.85 2.91 5.36
N SER A 26 8.03 3.01 4.76
CA SER A 26 9.08 2.02 4.92
C SER A 26 9.69 2.12 6.33
N ALA A 27 10.60 1.20 6.68
CA ALA A 27 11.34 1.31 7.94
C ALA A 27 12.22 2.58 8.00
N ASN A 28 12.49 3.20 6.85
CA ASN A 28 13.25 4.45 6.73
C ASN A 28 12.33 5.68 6.51
N ALA A 29 11.04 5.55 6.83
CA ALA A 29 10.01 6.58 6.66
C ALA A 29 9.70 7.01 5.20
N GLU A 30 10.23 6.30 4.20
CA GLU A 30 9.89 6.55 2.80
C GLU A 30 8.49 6.00 2.45
N PRO A 31 7.62 6.77 1.78
CA PRO A 31 6.30 6.27 1.40
C PRO A 31 6.37 5.13 0.40
N LEU A 32 5.70 4.03 0.72
CA LEU A 32 5.52 2.88 -0.15
C LEU A 32 4.03 2.65 -0.46
N GLU A 33 3.79 2.23 -1.69
CA GLU A 33 2.56 1.59 -2.13
C GLU A 33 2.78 0.07 -2.11
N VAL A 34 1.87 -0.66 -1.46
CA VAL A 34 1.90 -2.12 -1.33
C VAL A 34 0.54 -2.65 -1.79
N GLY A 35 0.51 -3.36 -2.91
CA GLY A 35 -0.68 -4.05 -3.37
C GLY A 35 -0.73 -5.46 -2.81
N VAL A 36 -1.86 -5.81 -2.22
CA VAL A 36 -2.13 -7.10 -1.59
C VAL A 36 -3.34 -7.70 -2.26
N VAL A 37 -3.24 -8.99 -2.62
CA VAL A 37 -4.38 -9.82 -2.98
C VAL A 37 -4.77 -10.67 -1.76
N ASP A 38 -6.06 -10.74 -1.47
CA ASP A 38 -6.65 -11.59 -0.43
C ASP A 38 -7.84 -12.33 -1.06
N ASP A 39 -7.60 -13.58 -1.49
CA ASP A 39 -8.57 -14.42 -2.19
C ASP A 39 -8.76 -15.79 -1.51
N ALA A 40 -9.44 -16.73 -2.18
CA ALA A 40 -9.70 -18.06 -1.65
C ALA A 40 -8.42 -18.90 -1.42
N ASP A 41 -7.33 -18.59 -2.11
CA ASP A 41 -6.04 -19.27 -1.99
C ASP A 41 -5.15 -18.61 -0.92
N GLY A 42 -5.49 -17.40 -0.49
CA GLY A 42 -4.97 -16.72 0.69
C GLY A 42 -4.47 -15.31 0.41
N VAL A 43 -3.56 -14.84 1.28
CA VAL A 43 -3.04 -13.47 1.23
C VAL A 43 -1.65 -13.42 0.60
N ALA A 44 -1.47 -12.64 -0.45
CA ALA A 44 -0.17 -12.42 -1.07
C ALA A 44 0.09 -10.94 -1.38
N ILE A 45 1.35 -10.53 -1.31
CA ILE A 45 1.77 -9.19 -1.73
C ILE A 45 2.20 -9.27 -3.20
N ILE A 46 1.46 -8.59 -4.07
CA ILE A 46 1.69 -8.64 -5.52
C ILE A 46 2.74 -7.61 -5.99
N HIS A 47 2.89 -6.50 -5.26
CA HIS A 47 3.98 -5.53 -5.49
C HIS A 47 4.22 -4.64 -4.28
N ALA A 48 5.43 -4.07 -4.21
CA ALA A 48 5.77 -2.98 -3.30
C ALA A 48 6.74 -2.02 -3.98
N MET A 49 6.36 -0.74 -4.05
CA MET A 49 7.11 0.28 -4.78
C MET A 49 6.99 1.64 -4.09
N PRO A 50 7.81 2.65 -4.44
CA PRO A 50 7.60 4.02 -3.98
C PRO A 50 6.16 4.47 -4.26
N ALA A 51 5.52 5.11 -3.28
CA ALA A 51 4.14 5.50 -3.41
C ALA A 51 3.96 6.53 -4.54
N ARG A 52 3.04 6.25 -5.47
CA ARG A 52 2.74 7.16 -6.58
C ARG A 52 2.12 8.46 -6.06
N SER A 53 2.48 9.60 -6.66
CA SER A 53 2.09 10.94 -6.18
C SER A 53 0.59 11.14 -6.02
N LYS A 54 -0.24 10.45 -6.83
CA LYS A 54 -1.72 10.50 -6.72
C LYS A 54 -2.24 10.07 -5.34
N PHE A 55 -1.51 9.20 -4.64
CA PHE A 55 -1.87 8.71 -3.31
C PHE A 55 -1.36 9.61 -2.18
N LEU A 56 -0.40 10.49 -2.46
CA LEU A 56 0.24 11.38 -1.48
C LEU A 56 -0.31 12.82 -1.54
N LYS A 57 -0.93 13.20 -2.66
CA LYS A 57 -1.37 14.57 -2.93
C LYS A 57 -2.38 15.07 -1.88
N GLY A 58 -2.11 16.27 -1.36
CA GLY A 58 -3.03 17.02 -0.51
C GLY A 58 -2.99 16.66 0.98
N TRP A 59 -2.09 15.78 1.42
CA TRP A 59 -1.99 15.42 2.84
C TRP A 59 -0.59 15.01 3.28
N TRP A 60 0.21 14.39 2.40
CA TRP A 60 1.57 14.01 2.72
C TRP A 60 2.56 15.05 2.21
N THR A 61 3.46 15.47 3.10
CA THR A 61 4.59 16.36 2.82
C THR A 61 5.87 15.68 3.30
N PRO A 62 6.97 15.72 2.51
CA PRO A 62 8.26 15.17 2.90
C PRO A 62 8.84 15.79 4.17
#